data_AF-A0A1U8IJ86-F1
#
_entry.id   AF-A0A1U8IJ86-F1
#
_cell.length_a   1.000
_cell.length_b   1.000
_cell.length_c   1.000
_cell.angle_alpha   90.00
_cell.angle_beta   90.00
_cell.angle_gamma   90.00
#
_symmetry.space_group_name_H-M   'P 1'
#
loop_
_entity.id
_entity.type
_entity.pdbx_description
1 polymer ?
#
loop_
_entity_poly.entity_id
_entity_poly.type
_entity_poly.pdbx_seq_one_letter_code
_entity_poly.pdbx_strand_id
1 'polypeptide(L)'
;MSSFGFWKSSSTNCSSLSVPLILMAFAHYLVTVPVHTSKHAKVSNPLFSSYFDQSLPSSLAFTSFPPLLSIARNLSNLPTIRHKAKAVPQPQDSEVSLVADAFTHFKHLLLPITDRNPYLSEGTRQAAATTAALAKNYGADITVVVIDEKQKEELPEHGTQLSSIRWHFSQGGFKEFKLLERLGEGSKATAIIAEVADDLNLDLVVMSMEAIRSKHVDANLLVEFIPCPVLFLPL
;
A
#
# COMPACT_ATOMS: atom_id res chain seq x y z
N MET A 1 -42.05 -52.47 -7.97
CA MET A 1 -41.53 -53.34 -9.03
C MET A 1 -42.18 -52.88 -10.32
N SER A 2 -41.36 -52.37 -11.25
CA SER A 2 -41.66 -52.19 -12.69
C SER A 2 -42.71 -51.12 -13.08
N SER A 3 -42.65 -50.39 -14.19
CA SER A 3 -41.61 -49.88 -15.11
C SER A 3 -42.40 -49.17 -16.24
N PHE A 4 -41.78 -48.17 -16.89
CA PHE A 4 -42.18 -47.51 -18.15
C PHE A 4 -43.46 -46.64 -18.11
N GLY A 5 -43.50 -45.38 -18.54
CA GLY A 5 -42.62 -44.60 -19.40
C GLY A 5 -43.37 -44.23 -20.68
N PHE A 6 -43.65 -42.94 -20.93
CA PHE A 6 -43.43 -42.30 -22.24
C PHE A 6 -43.78 -40.80 -22.23
N TRP A 7 -42.73 -40.00 -22.44
CA TRP A 7 -42.59 -38.84 -23.30
C TRP A 7 -43.84 -38.28 -24.03
N LYS A 8 -44.09 -36.97 -23.88
CA LYS A 8 -44.46 -36.14 -25.03
C LYS A 8 -43.84 -34.75 -24.94
N SER A 9 -43.05 -34.48 -25.96
CA SER A 9 -42.36 -33.22 -26.29
C SER A 9 -43.36 -32.14 -26.70
N SER A 10 -43.08 -30.88 -26.36
CA SER A 10 -43.44 -29.76 -27.24
C SER A 10 -42.40 -28.65 -27.13
N SER A 11 -42.03 -28.19 -28.32
CA SER A 11 -40.94 -27.28 -28.68
C SER A 11 -41.38 -25.80 -28.65
N THR A 12 -40.40 -24.92 -28.93
CA THR A 12 -40.44 -23.46 -29.21
C THR A 12 -40.29 -22.57 -27.97
N ASN A 13 -39.42 -21.57 -27.88
CA ASN A 13 -38.77 -20.72 -28.90
C ASN A 13 -37.36 -20.28 -28.47
N CYS A 14 -36.45 -20.23 -29.46
CA CYS A 14 -35.26 -19.37 -29.43
C CYS A 14 -35.66 -17.96 -29.82
N SER A 15 -35.27 -16.98 -29.01
CA SER A 15 -35.15 -15.58 -29.44
C SER A 15 -33.91 -14.98 -28.80
N SER A 16 -32.84 -14.96 -29.59
CA SER A 16 -31.76 -13.99 -29.49
C SER A 16 -32.34 -12.58 -29.45
N LEU A 17 -31.82 -11.69 -28.61
CA LEU A 17 -31.64 -10.27 -28.93
C LEU A 17 -30.88 -9.53 -27.82
N SER A 18 -29.78 -8.91 -28.27
CA SER A 18 -29.19 -7.63 -27.84
C SER A 18 -28.71 -7.47 -26.39
N VAL A 19 -27.41 -7.67 -26.25
CA VAL A 19 -26.53 -6.95 -25.31
C VAL A 19 -26.53 -5.46 -25.67
N PRO A 20 -26.81 -4.52 -24.76
CA PRO A 20 -26.47 -3.11 -24.98
C PRO A 20 -25.01 -2.89 -24.59
N LEU A 21 -24.16 -2.89 -25.61
CA LEU A 21 -22.79 -2.41 -25.58
C LEU A 21 -22.85 -0.87 -25.54
N ILE A 22 -22.80 -0.27 -24.35
CA ILE A 22 -22.72 1.20 -24.22
C ILE A 22 -21.26 1.60 -24.45
N LEU A 23 -20.96 1.86 -25.72
CA LEU A 23 -19.77 2.54 -26.20
C LEU A 23 -19.88 4.03 -25.82
N MET A 24 -19.20 4.46 -24.76
CA MET A 24 -19.07 5.89 -24.45
C MET A 24 -17.92 6.47 -25.28
N ALA A 25 -18.31 7.31 -26.25
CA ALA A 25 -17.44 7.97 -27.21
C ALA A 25 -16.58 9.05 -26.52
N PHE A 26 -15.27 9.03 -26.78
CA PHE A 26 -14.34 10.08 -26.42
C PHE A 26 -14.53 11.28 -27.36
N ALA A 27 -15.06 12.39 -26.85
CA ALA A 27 -15.04 13.67 -27.54
C ALA A 27 -13.70 14.36 -27.27
N HIS A 28 -12.91 14.53 -28.33
CA HIS A 28 -11.70 15.34 -28.34
C HIS A 28 -12.05 16.80 -28.06
N TYR A 29 -11.73 17.30 -26.86
CA TYR A 29 -11.78 18.72 -26.58
C TYR A 29 -10.47 19.38 -27.05
N LEU A 30 -10.56 20.10 -28.16
CA LEU A 30 -9.48 20.93 -28.68
C LEU A 30 -9.26 22.12 -27.74
N VAL A 31 -8.00 22.27 -27.32
CA VAL A 31 -7.45 23.40 -26.58
C VAL A 31 -7.55 24.67 -27.44
N THR A 32 -8.29 25.67 -26.96
CA THR A 32 -8.27 27.03 -27.52
C THR A 32 -7.60 27.98 -26.53
N VAL A 33 -6.39 28.43 -26.88
CA VAL A 33 -5.66 29.52 -26.21
C VAL A 33 -6.17 30.86 -26.76
N PRO A 34 -6.48 31.86 -25.92
CA PRO A 34 -6.50 33.24 -26.36
C PRO A 34 -5.21 33.95 -25.94
N VAL A 35 -4.34 34.21 -26.93
CA VAL A 35 -3.36 35.30 -26.86
C VAL A 35 -4.10 36.58 -27.23
N HIS A 36 -4.16 37.55 -26.31
CA HIS A 36 -4.31 38.94 -26.71
C HIS A 36 -3.49 39.85 -25.79
N THR A 37 -2.59 40.57 -26.45
CA THR A 37 -1.82 41.74 -26.01
C THR A 37 -2.72 42.84 -25.45
N SER A 38 -2.21 43.69 -24.55
CA SER A 38 -2.21 45.17 -24.70
C SER A 38 -2.07 45.95 -23.37
N LYS A 39 -1.00 46.76 -23.36
CA LYS A 39 -0.85 48.14 -22.82
C LYS A 39 -0.58 48.36 -21.32
N HIS A 40 0.61 48.97 -21.14
CA HIS A 40 1.09 49.79 -20.03
C HIS A 40 0.04 50.75 -19.43
N ALA A 41 0.09 50.86 -18.09
CA ALA A 41 -0.09 52.13 -17.39
C ALA A 41 0.93 52.22 -16.23
N LYS A 42 1.61 53.36 -16.16
CA LYS A 42 2.56 53.79 -15.11
C LYS A 42 1.80 54.37 -13.90
N VAL A 43 2.55 54.59 -12.81
CA VAL A 43 2.29 55.44 -11.62
C VAL A 43 1.58 54.67 -10.50
N SER A 44 2.02 54.60 -9.23
CA SER A 44 3.11 55.19 -8.42
C SER A 44 3.26 54.38 -7.12
N ASN A 45 4.49 54.26 -6.59
CA ASN A 45 4.76 53.86 -5.20
C ASN A 45 4.34 54.96 -4.20
N PRO A 46 4.15 54.60 -2.91
CA PRO A 46 5.25 54.86 -1.98
C PRO A 46 5.57 53.72 -1.01
N LEU A 47 6.87 53.64 -0.73
CA LEU A 47 7.59 53.16 0.45
C LEU A 47 6.75 52.85 1.70
N PHE A 48 6.91 51.63 2.23
CA PHE A 48 7.33 51.44 3.62
C PHE A 48 8.33 50.28 3.71
N SER A 49 9.47 50.62 4.29
CA SER A 49 10.62 49.77 4.59
C SER A 49 10.47 49.25 6.03
N SER A 50 10.64 47.95 6.24
CA SER A 50 11.20 47.43 7.48
C SER A 50 12.09 46.24 7.16
N TYR A 51 13.39 46.56 7.06
CA TYR A 51 14.55 45.76 7.44
C TYR A 51 14.26 44.46 8.19
N PHE A 52 14.78 43.34 7.69
CA PHE A 52 15.59 42.40 8.47
C PHE A 52 16.50 41.63 7.50
N ASP A 53 17.71 42.17 7.32
CA ASP A 53 18.89 41.42 6.90
C ASP A 53 19.64 40.98 8.17
N GLN A 54 20.05 39.72 8.22
CA GLN A 54 21.33 39.20 8.76
C GLN A 54 21.24 37.67 8.78
N SER A 55 21.79 36.99 7.77
CA SER A 55 23.18 36.52 7.71
C SER A 55 23.44 35.27 8.54
N LEU A 56 23.67 34.16 7.83
CA LEU A 56 24.44 32.99 8.27
C LEU A 56 25.71 33.42 9.03
N PRO A 57 26.12 32.62 10.02
CA PRO A 57 27.30 31.82 9.76
C PRO A 57 27.15 30.36 10.17
N SER A 58 27.77 29.53 9.36
CA SER A 58 28.22 28.16 9.63
C SER A 58 28.95 28.01 10.97
N SER A 59 28.52 27.05 11.79
CA SER A 59 29.44 26.23 12.61
C SER A 59 28.82 24.88 12.94
N LEU A 60 29.59 23.84 12.62
CA LEU A 60 29.33 22.44 12.91
C LEU A 60 29.59 22.17 14.39
N ALA A 61 28.60 21.61 15.09
CA ALA A 61 28.82 20.88 16.33
C ALA A 61 27.59 19.98 16.62
N PHE A 62 27.43 18.90 15.86
CA PHE A 62 26.63 17.78 16.35
C PHE A 62 27.48 16.99 17.33
N THR A 63 27.12 17.10 18.60
CA THR A 63 27.63 16.28 19.69
C THR A 63 27.27 14.82 19.42
N SER A 64 28.32 14.01 19.32
CA SER A 64 28.29 12.56 19.20
C SER A 64 27.52 11.91 20.35
N PHE A 65 26.48 11.13 20.04
CA PHE A 65 25.99 10.06 20.91
C PHE A 65 26.34 8.71 20.27
N PRO A 66 26.74 7.70 21.07
CA PRO A 66 27.42 6.52 20.56
C PRO A 66 26.43 5.48 19.98
N PRO A 67 26.82 4.71 18.95
CA PRO A 67 26.15 3.45 18.64
C PRO A 67 26.84 2.33 19.44
N LEU A 68 26.11 1.74 20.40
CA LEU A 68 26.51 0.48 21.04
C LEU A 68 25.44 -0.55 20.72
N LEU A 69 25.69 -1.37 19.69
CA LEU A 69 25.36 -2.80 19.61
C LEU A 69 25.80 -3.32 18.23
N SER A 70 27.12 -3.48 18.07
CA SER A 70 27.68 -4.31 17.00
C SER A 70 27.67 -5.77 17.46
N ILE A 71 26.79 -6.58 16.87
CA ILE A 71 26.91 -8.03 16.90
C ILE A 71 28.10 -8.39 16.00
N ALA A 72 29.28 -8.47 16.61
CA ALA A 72 30.48 -8.98 15.96
C ALA A 72 30.42 -10.51 15.94
N ARG A 73 30.21 -11.10 14.76
CA ARG A 73 30.50 -12.53 14.52
C ARG A 73 32.01 -12.72 14.57
N ASN A 74 32.47 -13.40 15.62
CA ASN A 74 33.85 -13.75 15.82
C ASN A 74 34.22 -14.94 14.92
N LEU A 75 35.04 -14.71 13.90
CA LEU A 75 35.75 -15.77 13.18
C LEU A 75 37.17 -15.81 13.71
N SER A 76 37.49 -16.82 14.52
CA SER A 76 38.88 -17.26 14.66
C SER A 76 38.97 -18.75 15.03
N ASN A 77 39.58 -19.47 14.09
CA ASN A 77 40.59 -20.52 14.21
C ASN A 77 40.38 -21.74 15.13
N LEU A 78 40.46 -22.91 14.47
CA LEU A 78 40.69 -24.27 15.00
C LEU A 78 41.84 -24.34 16.03
N PRO A 79 41.81 -25.35 16.93
CA PRO A 79 42.59 -26.54 16.66
C PRO A 79 41.89 -27.89 16.91
N THR A 80 42.26 -28.83 16.03
CA THR A 80 42.21 -30.29 16.09
C THR A 80 42.10 -30.93 17.48
N ILE A 81 41.02 -31.69 17.73
CA ILE A 81 41.07 -32.90 18.56
C ILE A 81 40.25 -34.01 17.89
N ARG A 82 40.93 -35.14 17.71
CA ARG A 82 40.52 -36.34 16.99
C ARG A 82 39.76 -37.26 17.95
N HIS A 83 38.45 -37.43 17.78
CA HIS A 83 37.72 -38.54 18.38
C HIS A 83 36.82 -39.22 17.35
N LYS A 84 37.09 -40.52 17.19
CA LYS A 84 36.39 -41.46 16.33
C LYS A 84 35.08 -41.84 17.03
N ALA A 85 33.94 -41.38 16.52
CA ALA A 85 32.63 -41.90 16.89
C ALA A 85 31.80 -42.12 15.62
N LYS A 86 31.38 -43.36 15.43
CA LYS A 86 30.49 -43.79 14.34
C LYS A 86 29.07 -43.37 14.75
N ALA A 87 28.55 -42.32 14.13
CA ALA A 87 27.16 -41.90 14.29
C ALA A 87 26.44 -41.94 12.93
N VAL A 88 25.26 -42.53 12.96
CA VAL A 88 24.31 -42.70 11.86
C VAL A 88 23.78 -41.31 11.44
N PRO A 89 23.59 -41.01 10.14
CA PRO A 89 23.06 -39.71 9.72
C PRO A 89 21.59 -39.59 10.12
N GLN A 90 21.26 -38.69 11.05
CA GLN A 90 19.95 -38.05 11.10
C GLN A 90 20.01 -36.79 10.22
N PRO A 91 19.03 -36.54 9.34
CA PRO A 91 19.00 -35.32 8.53
C PRO A 91 18.82 -34.10 9.42
N GLN A 92 19.74 -33.15 9.33
CA GLN A 92 19.60 -31.82 9.92
C GLN A 92 18.73 -30.95 9.01
N ASP A 93 17.42 -31.19 9.06
CA ASP A 93 16.40 -30.30 8.49
C ASP A 93 15.81 -29.49 9.65
N SER A 94 16.52 -28.48 10.15
CA SER A 94 15.98 -27.69 11.29
C SER A 94 16.28 -26.19 11.25
N GLU A 95 17.27 -25.73 10.47
CA GLU A 95 17.54 -24.29 10.35
C GLU A 95 16.86 -23.65 9.12
N VAL A 96 16.61 -24.43 8.07
CA VAL A 96 15.92 -23.96 6.85
C VAL A 96 14.40 -23.94 7.03
N SER A 97 13.86 -24.73 7.96
CA SER A 97 12.42 -24.82 8.23
C SER A 97 11.88 -23.58 8.96
N LEU A 98 12.67 -22.95 9.84
CA LEU A 98 12.19 -21.85 10.68
C LEU A 98 11.99 -20.54 9.89
N VAL A 99 12.83 -20.31 8.87
CA VAL A 99 12.69 -19.12 8.00
C VAL A 99 11.50 -19.30 7.05
N ALA A 100 11.26 -20.52 6.56
CA ALA A 100 10.08 -20.81 5.74
C ALA A 100 8.77 -20.73 6.56
N ASP A 101 8.79 -21.09 7.84
CA ASP A 101 7.62 -21.08 8.72
C ASP A 101 7.28 -19.67 9.26
N ALA A 102 8.23 -18.73 9.20
CA ALA A 102 8.02 -17.33 9.59
C ALA A 102 7.19 -16.54 8.56
N PHE A 103 7.14 -16.97 7.30
CA PHE A 103 6.38 -16.31 6.23
C PHE A 103 5.05 -17.02 5.88
N THR A 104 4.64 -18.03 6.66
CA THR A 104 3.45 -18.85 6.38
C THR A 104 2.26 -18.53 7.28
N HIS A 105 2.39 -17.58 8.21
CA HIS A 105 1.38 -17.33 9.24
C HIS A 105 1.03 -15.84 9.39
N PHE A 106 0.77 -15.15 8.28
CA PHE A 106 0.15 -13.82 8.37
C PHE A 106 -1.31 -13.98 8.79
N LYS A 107 -1.66 -13.50 9.98
CA LYS A 107 -3.03 -13.52 10.51
C LYS A 107 -3.76 -12.22 10.24
N HIS A 108 -3.05 -11.09 10.21
CA HIS A 108 -3.65 -9.78 9.97
C HIS A 108 -2.79 -8.91 9.06
N LEU A 109 -3.35 -8.55 7.90
CA LEU A 109 -2.69 -7.74 6.88
C LEU A 109 -3.15 -6.28 6.92
N LEU A 110 -2.22 -5.34 6.73
CA LEU A 110 -2.52 -3.92 6.47
C LEU A 110 -2.38 -3.61 4.98
N LEU A 111 -3.37 -2.92 4.43
CA LEU A 111 -3.25 -2.19 3.16
C LEU A 111 -3.46 -0.69 3.40
N PRO A 112 -2.39 0.10 3.46
CA PRO A 112 -2.50 1.55 3.47
C PRO A 112 -2.69 2.09 2.06
N ILE A 113 -3.66 2.99 1.92
CA ILE A 113 -4.02 3.67 0.68
C ILE A 113 -3.83 5.17 0.89
N THR A 114 -2.75 5.71 0.32
CA THR A 114 -2.45 7.14 0.26
C THR A 114 -2.76 7.75 -1.11
N ASP A 115 -3.37 6.95 -1.96
CA ASP A 115 -3.73 7.34 -3.31
C ASP A 115 -4.90 8.33 -3.29
N ARG A 116 -4.80 9.38 -4.10
CA ARG A 116 -5.84 10.41 -4.23
C ARG A 116 -6.77 10.16 -5.41
N ASN A 117 -6.48 9.14 -6.23
CA ASN A 117 -7.31 8.75 -7.36
C ASN A 117 -8.58 8.01 -6.86
N PRO A 118 -9.79 8.49 -7.21
CA PRO A 118 -11.05 7.83 -6.84
C PRO A 118 -11.20 6.41 -7.44
N TYR A 119 -10.44 6.08 -8.49
CA TYR A 119 -10.45 4.77 -9.14
C TYR A 119 -9.22 3.91 -8.87
N LEU A 120 -8.36 4.37 -7.95
CA LEU A 120 -7.09 3.76 -7.58
C LEU A 120 -6.09 3.70 -8.76
N SER A 121 -4.84 4.01 -8.47
CA SER A 121 -3.69 3.83 -9.35
C SER A 121 -3.43 2.34 -9.58
N GLU A 122 -2.64 2.03 -10.60
CA GLU A 122 -2.28 0.65 -10.88
C GLU A 122 -1.55 0.01 -9.69
N GLY A 123 -0.67 0.77 -9.01
CA GLY A 123 0.00 0.33 -7.79
C GLY A 123 -0.95 -0.05 -6.68
N THR A 124 -1.92 0.81 -6.42
CA THR A 124 -2.92 0.58 -5.37
C THR A 124 -3.81 -0.62 -5.72
N ARG A 125 -4.19 -0.79 -6.99
CA ARG A 125 -4.95 -1.96 -7.45
C ARG A 125 -4.16 -3.26 -7.30
N GLN A 126 -2.88 -3.25 -7.68
CA GLN A 126 -2.00 -4.41 -7.54
C GLN A 126 -1.78 -4.77 -6.07
N ALA A 127 -1.62 -3.76 -5.20
CA ALA A 127 -1.54 -3.96 -3.76
C ALA A 127 -2.83 -4.56 -3.19
N ALA A 128 -3.99 -4.03 -3.54
CA ALA A 128 -5.28 -4.59 -3.14
C ALA A 128 -5.46 -6.06 -3.59
N ALA A 129 -5.12 -6.36 -4.85
CA ALA A 129 -5.20 -7.72 -5.37
C ALA A 129 -4.24 -8.68 -4.64
N THR A 130 -3.02 -8.23 -4.35
CA THR A 130 -2.02 -9.03 -3.63
C THR A 130 -2.43 -9.28 -2.19
N THR A 131 -2.89 -8.24 -1.47
CA THR A 131 -3.39 -8.37 -0.10
C THR A 131 -4.58 -9.32 -0.04
N ALA A 132 -5.54 -9.21 -0.97
CA ALA A 132 -6.66 -10.13 -1.04
C ALA A 132 -6.21 -11.58 -1.31
N ALA A 133 -5.23 -11.78 -2.21
CA ALA A 133 -4.69 -13.11 -2.48
C ALA A 133 -3.96 -13.70 -1.27
N LEU A 134 -3.14 -12.91 -0.57
CA LEU A 134 -2.45 -13.33 0.65
C LEU A 134 -3.45 -13.70 1.74
N ALA A 135 -4.43 -12.84 2.00
CA ALA A 135 -5.49 -13.13 2.96
C ALA A 135 -6.24 -14.42 2.62
N LYS A 136 -6.51 -14.67 1.34
CA LYS A 136 -7.17 -15.91 0.89
C LYS A 136 -6.35 -17.14 1.22
N ASN A 137 -5.06 -17.08 0.92
CA ASN A 137 -4.17 -18.23 0.99
C ASN A 137 -3.86 -18.60 2.45
N TYR A 138 -3.78 -17.61 3.33
CA TYR A 138 -3.42 -17.80 4.74
C TYR A 138 -4.62 -17.72 5.70
N GLY A 139 -5.83 -17.40 5.22
CA GLY A 139 -7.00 -17.19 6.08
C GLY A 139 -6.85 -15.96 6.99
N ALA A 140 -6.20 -14.91 6.47
CA ALA A 140 -5.87 -13.71 7.23
C ALA A 140 -7.01 -12.68 7.19
N ASP A 141 -7.11 -11.89 8.25
CA ASP A 141 -7.92 -10.68 8.27
C ASP A 141 -7.22 -9.55 7.51
N ILE A 142 -8.02 -8.60 7.00
CA ILE A 142 -7.51 -7.43 6.29
C ILE A 142 -8.00 -6.17 7.00
N THR A 143 -7.07 -5.26 7.27
CA THR A 143 -7.37 -3.86 7.55
C THR A 143 -6.91 -3.01 6.38
N VAL A 144 -7.82 -2.18 5.85
CA VAL A 144 -7.52 -1.14 4.87
C VAL A 144 -7.57 0.19 5.59
N VAL A 145 -6.53 1.01 5.45
CA VAL A 145 -6.53 2.38 5.97
C VAL A 145 -6.39 3.37 4.82
N VAL A 146 -7.37 4.25 4.67
CA VAL A 146 -7.36 5.35 3.69
C VAL A 146 -6.82 6.58 4.40
N ILE A 147 -5.75 7.14 3.86
CA ILE A 147 -5.00 8.24 4.48
C ILE A 147 -4.95 9.42 3.51
N ASP A 148 -5.43 10.58 3.97
CA ASP A 148 -5.22 11.86 3.29
C ASP A 148 -5.00 12.96 4.32
N GLU A 149 -4.22 13.97 3.94
CA GLU A 149 -4.03 15.20 4.70
C GLU A 149 -5.29 16.09 4.67
N LYS A 150 -6.14 15.93 3.65
CA LYS A 150 -7.39 16.67 3.52
C LYS A 150 -8.48 16.05 4.39
N GLN A 151 -9.38 16.90 4.89
CA GLN A 151 -10.58 16.44 5.58
C GLN A 151 -11.58 15.83 4.58
N LYS A 152 -12.49 15.00 5.10
CA LYS A 152 -13.49 14.28 4.30
C LYS A 152 -14.35 15.21 3.44
N GLU A 153 -14.66 16.39 3.96
CA GLU A 153 -15.47 17.42 3.32
C GLU A 153 -14.79 18.05 2.10
N GLU A 154 -13.45 18.01 2.04
CA GLU A 154 -12.65 18.55 0.94
C GLU A 154 -12.41 17.54 -0.18
N LEU A 155 -12.87 16.29 0.01
CA LEU A 155 -12.68 15.17 -0.90
C LEU A 155 -14.02 14.79 -1.57
N PRO A 156 -14.43 15.50 -2.64
CA PRO A 156 -15.75 15.31 -3.26
C PRO A 156 -15.99 13.88 -3.77
N GLU A 157 -14.92 13.16 -4.14
CA GLU A 157 -14.99 11.81 -4.68
C GLU A 157 -14.58 10.71 -3.70
N HIS A 158 -14.48 11.03 -2.40
CA HIS A 158 -14.09 10.06 -1.37
C HIS A 158 -15.03 8.84 -1.34
N GLY A 159 -16.34 9.04 -1.50
CA GLY A 159 -17.32 7.94 -1.57
C GLY A 159 -17.11 7.00 -2.77
N THR A 160 -16.69 7.56 -3.91
CA THR A 160 -16.31 6.79 -5.10
C THR A 160 -15.07 5.96 -4.82
N GLN A 161 -14.08 6.55 -4.14
CA GLN A 161 -12.87 5.84 -3.75
C GLN A 161 -13.16 4.63 -2.84
N LEU A 162 -13.96 4.80 -1.79
CA LEU A 162 -14.35 3.69 -0.92
C LEU A 162 -15.10 2.59 -1.68
N SER A 163 -15.95 2.97 -2.63
CA SER A 163 -16.64 2.04 -3.53
C SER A 163 -15.66 1.27 -4.41
N SER A 164 -14.67 1.96 -4.99
CA SER A 164 -13.61 1.35 -5.79
C SER A 164 -12.78 0.35 -4.98
N ILE A 165 -12.38 0.71 -3.75
CA ILE A 165 -11.67 -0.18 -2.82
C ILE A 165 -12.47 -1.46 -2.60
N ARG A 166 -13.74 -1.33 -2.18
CA ARG A 166 -14.62 -2.48 -1.94
C ARG A 166 -14.81 -3.33 -3.19
N TRP A 167 -14.90 -2.71 -4.37
CA TRP A 167 -15.01 -3.43 -5.64
C TRP A 167 -13.76 -4.27 -5.91
N HIS A 168 -12.56 -3.72 -5.75
CA HIS A 168 -11.31 -4.43 -5.97
C HIS A 168 -11.12 -5.62 -5.01
N PHE A 169 -11.43 -5.46 -3.73
CA PHE A 169 -11.43 -6.59 -2.79
C PHE A 169 -12.47 -7.65 -3.15
N SER A 170 -13.65 -7.22 -3.60
CA SER A 170 -14.69 -8.14 -4.08
C SER A 170 -14.25 -8.95 -5.30
N GLN A 171 -13.43 -8.38 -6.20
CA GLN A 171 -12.83 -9.14 -7.31
C GLN A 171 -11.90 -10.26 -6.79
N GLY A 172 -11.20 -10.03 -5.68
CA GLY A 172 -10.39 -11.03 -4.99
C GLY A 172 -11.19 -12.04 -4.16
N GLY A 173 -12.52 -11.91 -4.08
CA GLY A 173 -13.38 -12.73 -3.24
C GLY A 173 -13.43 -12.31 -1.76
N PHE A 174 -12.92 -11.13 -1.43
CA PHE A 174 -12.92 -10.57 -0.07
C PHE A 174 -13.99 -9.50 0.07
N LYS A 175 -15.01 -9.78 0.89
CA LYS A 175 -16.10 -8.83 1.17
C LYS A 175 -16.03 -8.23 2.57
N GLU A 176 -15.42 -8.96 3.49
CA GLU A 176 -15.28 -8.58 4.88
C GLU A 176 -13.83 -8.15 5.12
N PHE A 177 -13.65 -6.89 5.47
CA PHE A 177 -12.39 -6.31 5.87
C PHE A 177 -12.68 -5.07 6.73
N LYS A 178 -11.76 -4.74 7.62
CA LYS A 178 -11.85 -3.51 8.43
C LYS A 178 -11.41 -2.34 7.56
N LEU A 179 -12.24 -1.31 7.44
CA LEU A 179 -11.92 -0.09 6.70
C LEU A 179 -11.80 1.07 7.69
N LEU A 180 -10.63 1.71 7.70
CA LEU A 180 -10.31 2.87 8.52
C LEU A 180 -10.13 4.10 7.61
N GLU A 181 -10.74 5.20 7.99
CA GLU A 181 -10.56 6.51 7.36
C GLU A 181 -9.72 7.38 8.32
N ARG A 182 -8.51 7.75 7.91
CA ARG A 182 -7.57 8.59 8.66
C ARG A 182 -7.30 9.85 7.83
N LEU A 183 -8.29 10.75 7.84
CA LEU A 183 -8.36 11.92 6.96
C LEU A 183 -8.20 13.21 7.78
N GLY A 184 -7.34 14.12 7.35
CA GLY A 184 -7.19 15.42 8.01
C GLY A 184 -6.51 15.39 9.37
N GLU A 185 -5.83 14.29 9.73
CA GLU A 185 -5.20 14.14 11.04
C GLU A 185 -3.94 15.01 11.24
N GLY A 186 -3.46 15.68 10.18
CA GLY A 186 -2.24 16.51 10.21
C GLY A 186 -0.95 15.70 10.43
N SER A 187 -1.06 14.40 10.64
CA SER A 187 0.04 13.46 10.75
C SER A 187 0.46 12.96 9.36
N LYS A 188 1.76 12.68 9.20
CA LYS A 188 2.27 12.08 7.96
C LYS A 188 1.74 10.65 7.83
N ALA A 189 1.51 10.21 6.59
CA ALA A 189 1.00 8.87 6.35
C ALA A 189 1.86 7.76 6.98
N THR A 190 3.19 7.91 6.98
CA THR A 190 4.11 6.95 7.64
C THR A 190 3.80 6.78 9.13
N ALA A 191 3.50 7.86 9.85
CA ALA A 191 3.20 7.80 11.28
C ALA A 191 1.86 7.12 11.53
N ILE A 192 0.84 7.46 10.74
CA ILE A 192 -0.48 6.80 10.80
C ILE A 192 -0.36 5.30 10.52
N ILE A 193 0.45 4.91 9.53
CA ILE A 193 0.69 3.50 9.20
C ILE A 193 1.36 2.77 10.36
N ALA A 194 2.39 3.37 10.97
CA ALA A 194 3.09 2.77 12.11
C ALA A 194 2.16 2.63 13.34
N GLU A 195 1.39 3.67 13.66
CA GLU A 195 0.39 3.65 14.75
C GLU A 195 -0.64 2.53 14.53
N VAL A 196 -1.27 2.49 13.34
CA VAL A 196 -2.30 1.47 13.04
C VAL A 196 -1.70 0.05 13.03
N ALA A 197 -0.45 -0.11 12.58
CA ALA A 197 0.24 -1.39 12.60
C ALA A 197 0.53 -1.88 14.03
N ASP A 198 0.91 -0.98 14.93
CA ASP A 198 1.16 -1.28 16.33
C ASP A 198 -0.15 -1.57 17.09
N ASP A 199 -1.14 -0.68 16.98
CA ASP A 199 -2.44 -0.75 17.67
C ASP A 199 -3.21 -2.04 17.36
N LEU A 200 -3.13 -2.49 16.10
CA LEU A 200 -3.84 -3.69 15.64
C LEU A 200 -2.95 -4.93 15.60
N ASN A 201 -1.70 -4.83 16.03
CA ASN A 201 -0.70 -5.92 16.00
C ASN A 201 -0.65 -6.63 14.64
N LEU A 202 -0.47 -5.85 13.57
CA LEU A 202 -0.51 -6.36 12.20
C LEU A 202 0.77 -7.15 11.87
N ASP A 203 0.63 -8.22 11.10
CA ASP A 203 1.75 -9.11 10.78
C ASP A 203 2.50 -8.72 9.50
N LEU A 204 1.83 -7.99 8.60
CA LEU A 204 2.40 -7.57 7.31
C LEU A 204 1.71 -6.33 6.78
N VAL A 205 2.51 -5.37 6.31
CA VAL A 205 2.02 -4.22 5.54
C VAL A 205 2.31 -4.43 4.07
N VAL A 206 1.28 -4.35 3.23
CA VAL A 206 1.41 -4.48 1.77
C VAL A 206 1.15 -3.13 1.13
N MET A 207 2.11 -2.58 0.40
CA MET A 207 1.93 -1.32 -0.33
C MET A 207 2.69 -1.27 -1.64
N SER A 208 2.26 -0.42 -2.56
CA SER A 208 2.99 -0.17 -3.80
C SER A 208 4.19 0.74 -3.57
N MET A 209 5.28 0.51 -4.29
CA MET A 209 6.40 1.46 -4.37
C MET A 209 5.97 2.84 -4.93
N GLU A 210 4.80 2.97 -5.55
CA GLU A 210 4.23 4.25 -5.98
C GLU A 210 4.05 5.23 -4.82
N ALA A 211 3.60 4.74 -3.65
CA ALA A 211 3.35 5.59 -2.49
C ALA A 211 4.64 6.27 -1.99
N ILE A 212 5.78 5.56 -2.10
CA ILE A 212 7.10 6.09 -1.78
C ILE A 212 7.57 7.06 -2.86
N ARG A 213 7.48 6.66 -4.13
CA ARG A 213 7.92 7.49 -5.27
C ARG A 213 7.17 8.81 -5.36
N SER A 214 5.88 8.80 -5.01
CA SER A 214 5.01 9.97 -4.97
C SER A 214 5.15 10.78 -3.68
N LYS A 215 6.10 10.42 -2.80
CA LYS A 215 6.43 11.11 -1.53
C LYS A 215 5.29 11.17 -0.52
N HIS A 216 4.26 10.34 -0.68
CA HIS A 216 3.19 10.22 0.33
C HIS A 216 3.68 9.42 1.55
N VAL A 217 4.61 8.49 1.34
CA VAL A 217 5.21 7.66 2.40
C VAL A 217 6.73 7.79 2.34
N ASP A 218 7.35 8.07 3.48
CA ASP A 218 8.80 8.00 3.63
C ASP A 218 9.20 6.58 4.02
N ALA A 219 9.93 5.89 3.14
CA ALA A 219 10.34 4.51 3.35
C ALA A 219 11.35 4.36 4.49
N ASN A 220 12.24 5.33 4.70
CA ASN A 220 13.25 5.25 5.76
C ASN A 220 12.57 5.32 7.12
N LEU A 221 11.66 6.28 7.27
CA LEU A 221 10.85 6.39 8.49
C LEU A 221 9.94 5.17 8.67
N LEU A 222 9.39 4.62 7.58
CA LEU A 222 8.54 3.44 7.66
C LEU A 222 9.32 2.24 8.21
N VAL A 223 10.49 1.93 7.66
CA VAL A 223 11.29 0.77 8.12
C VAL A 223 11.93 0.99 9.49
N GLU A 224 12.09 2.23 9.92
CA GLU A 224 12.61 2.56 11.25
C GLU A 224 11.57 2.33 12.35
N PHE A 225 10.30 2.66 12.10
CA PHE A 225 9.27 2.72 13.14
C PHE A 225 8.19 1.64 13.06
N ILE A 226 8.09 0.90 11.95
CA ILE A 226 7.03 -0.10 11.82
C ILE A 226 7.41 -1.42 12.50
N PRO A 227 6.54 -1.99 13.37
CA PRO A 227 6.88 -3.16 14.17
C PRO A 227 6.84 -4.48 13.38
N CYS A 228 6.41 -4.47 12.12
CA CYS A 228 6.20 -5.66 11.31
C CYS A 228 6.79 -5.53 9.88
N PRO A 229 7.02 -6.66 9.17
CA PRO A 229 7.51 -6.62 7.81
C PRO A 229 6.66 -5.76 6.86
N VAL A 230 7.31 -5.15 5.87
CA VAL A 230 6.66 -4.41 4.79
C VAL A 230 6.97 -5.06 3.45
N LEU A 231 5.92 -5.39 2.71
CA LEU A 231 5.99 -5.87 1.33
C LEU A 231 5.76 -4.71 0.38
N PHE A 232 6.82 -4.29 -0.30
CA PHE A 232 6.75 -3.31 -1.39
C PHE A 232 6.55 -3.99 -2.73
N LEU A 233 5.45 -3.68 -3.40
CA LEU A 233 5.18 -4.20 -4.73
C LEU A 233 5.84 -3.32 -5.79
N PRO A 234 6.62 -3.92 -6.71
CA PRO A 234 7.20 -3.19 -7.83
C PRO A 234 6.10 -2.81 -8.83
N LEU A 235 6.28 -1.64 -9.43
CA LEU A 235 5.54 -1.14 -10.60
C LEU A 235 6.50 -0.87 -11.74
#